data_AF-A0A5C2D0L4-F1
#
_entry.id   AF-A0A5C2D0L4-F1
#
_cell.length_a   1.000
_cell.length_b   1.000
_cell.length_c   1.000
_cell.angle_alpha   90.00
_cell.angle_beta   90.00
_cell.angle_gamma   90.00
#
_symmetry.space_group_name_H-M   'P 1'
#
loop_
_entity.id
_entity.type
_entity.pdbx_description
1 polymer ?
#
loop_
_entity_poly.entity_id
_entity_poly.type
_entity_poly.pdbx_seq_one_letter_code
_entity_poly.pdbx_strand_id
1 'polypeptide(L)'
;LLGQSQTAGGIVVKMESLGGDARIQVHNGDGAATPYVDAPGGELWINVLHETLKHGLAPRSWTDYLHLTVGGTLSNAGISGQTFRHGPQISNVLELDVITGYGETVTCSKSLSPDLFNAVLGGLGQFGVIVRARIALEPAPTRAKWARLVYTDFATFSADQEKLIAPRPDGSIGLFSYLEGSAFVIHGLAAALKNSGTFFSDADVASIVTRAAARNATNVYVIEATLNYD
;
A
#
# COMPACT_ATOMS: atom_id res chain seq x y z
N LEU A 1 8.58 -19.44 -5.18
CA LEU A 1 8.06 -18.44 -6.14
C LEU A 1 7.13 -19.17 -7.10
N LEU A 2 5.89 -18.70 -7.28
CA LEU A 2 4.89 -19.32 -8.16
C LEU A 2 4.93 -18.80 -9.60
N GLY A 3 5.94 -17.98 -9.95
CA GLY A 3 6.32 -17.69 -11.34
C GLY A 3 5.36 -16.81 -12.14
N GLN A 4 4.48 -16.01 -11.50
CA GLN A 4 3.44 -15.24 -12.20
C GLN A 4 3.97 -14.27 -13.26
N SER A 5 5.21 -13.80 -13.15
CA SER A 5 5.88 -12.93 -14.13
C SER A 5 6.82 -13.68 -15.09
N GLN A 6 6.83 -15.01 -15.06
CA GLN A 6 7.64 -15.85 -15.93
C GLN A 6 6.82 -16.28 -17.16
N THR A 7 7.52 -16.57 -18.26
CA THR A 7 6.91 -17.19 -19.45
C THR A 7 7.80 -18.33 -19.94
N ALA A 8 7.19 -19.50 -20.15
CA ALA A 8 7.90 -20.69 -20.61
C ALA A 8 8.12 -20.62 -22.13
N GLY A 9 9.39 -20.48 -22.56
CA GLY A 9 9.74 -20.38 -23.98
C GLY A 9 9.28 -19.09 -24.67
N GLY A 10 8.78 -18.11 -23.90
CA GLY A 10 8.31 -16.83 -24.40
C GLY A 10 9.31 -15.69 -24.17
N ILE A 11 8.80 -14.46 -24.26
CA ILE A 11 9.56 -13.23 -24.07
C ILE A 11 9.11 -12.56 -22.76
N VAL A 12 10.07 -12.27 -21.88
CA VAL A 12 9.84 -11.43 -20.69
C VAL A 12 10.14 -9.99 -21.05
N VAL A 13 9.18 -9.09 -20.82
CA VAL A 13 9.39 -7.65 -20.97
C VAL A 13 9.98 -7.11 -19.67
N LYS A 14 11.20 -6.57 -19.74
CA LYS A 14 11.82 -5.86 -18.62
C LYS A 14 11.24 -4.46 -18.51
N MET A 15 10.18 -4.30 -17.72
CA MET A 15 9.40 -3.07 -17.63
C MET A 15 10.22 -1.88 -17.12
N GLU A 16 11.23 -2.11 -16.28
CA GLU A 16 12.13 -1.06 -15.77
C GLU A 16 13.03 -0.48 -16.87
N SER A 17 13.10 -1.13 -18.04
CA SER A 17 13.83 -0.64 -19.22
C SER A 17 12.98 0.26 -20.12
N LEU A 18 11.74 0.56 -19.74
CA LEU A 18 10.95 1.66 -20.31
C LEU A 18 11.61 3.00 -19.91
N GLY A 19 12.79 3.28 -20.47
CA GLY A 19 13.47 4.58 -20.39
C GLY A 19 13.08 5.48 -21.56
N GLY A 20 13.10 6.80 -21.34
CA GLY A 20 12.80 7.80 -22.37
C GLY A 20 11.94 8.97 -21.85
N ASP A 21 10.92 9.33 -22.63
CA ASP A 21 9.95 10.41 -22.34
C ASP A 21 8.85 10.00 -21.34
N ALA A 22 8.71 8.70 -21.05
CA ALA A 22 7.85 8.17 -19.99
C ALA A 22 8.48 8.47 -18.62
N ARG A 23 8.41 9.74 -18.22
CA ARG A 23 8.86 10.21 -16.90
C ARG A 23 7.69 10.28 -15.95
N ILE A 24 7.99 10.18 -14.66
CA ILE A 24 7.03 10.57 -13.62
C ILE A 24 6.72 12.07 -13.82
N GLN A 25 5.45 12.39 -14.01
CA GLN A 25 4.99 13.78 -14.19
C GLN A 25 3.95 14.11 -13.13
N VAL A 26 4.27 15.09 -12.27
CA VAL A 26 3.41 15.51 -11.17
C VAL A 26 2.58 16.71 -11.62
N HIS A 27 1.27 16.61 -11.43
CA HIS A 27 0.30 17.63 -11.77
C HIS A 27 -0.37 18.10 -10.47
N ASN A 28 -0.11 19.35 -10.08
CA ASN A 28 -0.60 19.93 -8.82
C ASN A 28 -2.13 20.14 -8.77
N GLY A 29 -2.84 19.87 -9.86
CA GLY A 29 -4.24 20.23 -10.05
C GLY A 29 -4.40 21.74 -10.33
N ASP A 30 -5.37 22.08 -11.17
CA ASP A 30 -5.80 23.44 -11.42
C ASP A 30 -7.17 23.69 -10.76
N GLY A 31 -7.21 24.58 -9.76
CA GLY A 31 -8.46 24.96 -9.08
C GLY A 31 -9.14 23.82 -8.32
N ALA A 32 -10.17 23.21 -8.92
CA ALA A 32 -11.03 22.19 -8.29
C ALA A 32 -10.59 20.74 -8.56
N ALA A 33 -9.60 20.53 -9.43
CA ALA A 33 -9.10 19.20 -9.78
C ALA A 33 -8.15 18.65 -8.70
N THR A 34 -8.30 17.36 -8.37
CA THR A 34 -7.41 16.68 -7.43
C THR A 34 -6.01 16.54 -8.05
N PRO A 35 -4.90 16.83 -7.33
CA PRO A 35 -3.56 16.60 -7.83
C PRO A 35 -3.34 15.12 -8.17
N TYR A 36 -2.53 14.85 -9.19
CA TYR A 36 -2.22 13.50 -9.63
C TYR A 36 -0.78 13.38 -10.14
N VAL A 37 -0.31 12.15 -10.26
CA VAL A 37 0.95 11.83 -10.93
C VAL A 37 0.69 10.86 -12.06
N ASP A 38 1.24 11.15 -13.24
CA ASP A 38 1.35 10.19 -14.34
C ASP A 38 2.68 9.45 -14.18
N ALA A 39 2.61 8.15 -13.87
CA ALA A 39 3.79 7.31 -13.63
C ALA A 39 3.86 6.16 -14.65
N PRO A 40 5.07 5.81 -15.16
CA PRO A 40 5.26 4.63 -15.99
C PRO A 40 4.86 3.34 -15.25
N GLY A 41 4.27 2.38 -15.96
CA GLY A 41 3.86 1.11 -15.34
C GLY A 41 5.04 0.27 -14.80
N GLY A 42 6.24 0.45 -15.36
CA GLY A 42 7.48 -0.16 -14.87
C GLY A 42 8.18 0.59 -13.74
N GLU A 43 7.68 1.76 -13.33
CA GLU A 43 8.31 2.58 -12.30
C GLU A 43 8.08 2.01 -10.90
N LEU A 44 9.05 2.18 -10.00
CA LEU A 44 8.94 1.77 -8.61
C LEU A 44 8.21 2.81 -7.76
N TRP A 45 7.39 2.35 -6.82
CA TRP A 45 6.67 3.24 -5.88
C TRP A 45 7.60 4.16 -5.07
N ILE A 46 8.83 3.71 -4.76
CA ILE A 46 9.83 4.56 -4.09
C ILE A 46 10.24 5.78 -4.93
N ASN A 47 10.33 5.63 -6.25
CA ASN A 47 10.67 6.73 -7.16
C ASN A 47 9.49 7.67 -7.36
N VAL A 48 8.27 7.11 -7.46
CA VAL A 48 7.03 7.90 -7.46
C VAL A 48 6.95 8.77 -6.20
N LEU A 49 7.19 8.20 -5.02
CA LEU A 49 7.22 8.93 -3.75
C LEU A 49 8.27 10.06 -3.78
N HIS A 50 9.51 9.75 -4.16
CA HIS A 50 10.57 10.76 -4.21
C HIS A 50 10.23 11.92 -5.15
N GLU A 51 9.62 11.65 -6.30
CA GLU A 51 9.23 12.70 -7.23
C GLU A 51 8.07 13.55 -6.68
N THR A 52 7.01 12.93 -6.17
CA THR A 52 5.84 13.67 -5.68
C THR A 52 6.18 14.52 -4.46
N LEU A 53 7.10 14.07 -3.59
CA LEU A 53 7.54 14.83 -2.43
C LEU A 53 8.21 16.17 -2.79
N LYS A 54 8.84 16.29 -3.97
CA LYS A 54 9.38 17.57 -4.46
C LYS A 54 8.29 18.63 -4.66
N HIS A 55 7.05 18.18 -4.80
CA HIS A 55 5.86 19.02 -4.96
C HIS A 55 5.04 19.12 -3.66
N GLY A 56 5.52 18.57 -2.54
CA GLY A 56 4.76 18.49 -1.29
C GLY A 56 3.55 17.57 -1.37
N LEU A 57 3.58 16.59 -2.27
CA LEU A 57 2.47 15.67 -2.53
C LEU A 57 2.91 14.21 -2.37
N ALA A 58 1.95 13.32 -2.13
CA ALA A 58 2.17 11.89 -2.01
C ALA A 58 0.94 11.07 -2.47
N PRO A 59 1.12 9.85 -2.99
CA PRO A 59 0.04 8.86 -3.10
C PRO A 59 -0.62 8.58 -1.74
N ARG A 60 -1.91 8.25 -1.76
CA ARG A 60 -2.75 8.05 -0.55
C ARG A 60 -2.73 6.62 -0.02
N SER A 61 -2.47 5.66 -0.90
CA SER A 61 -2.53 4.22 -0.62
C SER A 61 -1.23 3.56 -1.05
N TRP A 62 -0.70 2.70 -0.20
CA TRP A 62 0.66 2.18 -0.30
C TRP A 62 0.71 0.66 -0.25
N THR A 63 1.92 0.14 -0.43
CA THR A 63 2.33 -1.21 -0.07
C THR A 63 3.42 -1.11 1.00
N ASP A 64 3.54 -2.11 1.88
CA ASP A 64 4.54 -2.09 2.96
C ASP A 64 5.98 -2.08 2.43
N TYR A 65 6.16 -2.53 1.18
CA TYR A 65 7.42 -2.51 0.47
C TYR A 65 7.32 -1.65 -0.79
N LEU A 66 8.20 -0.65 -0.91
CA LEU A 66 8.13 0.37 -1.98
C LEU A 66 8.94 0.04 -3.25
N HIS A 67 9.75 -1.03 -3.26
CA HIS A 67 10.45 -1.47 -4.47
C HIS A 67 9.59 -2.49 -5.24
N LEU A 68 8.33 -2.12 -5.47
CA LEU A 68 7.39 -2.81 -6.35
C LEU A 68 7.03 -1.87 -7.49
N THR A 69 6.78 -2.40 -8.68
CA THR A 69 6.39 -1.58 -9.83
C THR A 69 4.92 -1.15 -9.73
N VAL A 70 4.60 0.03 -10.27
CA VAL A 70 3.24 0.57 -10.35
C VAL A 70 2.30 -0.42 -11.03
N GLY A 71 2.64 -0.90 -12.23
CA GLY A 71 1.81 -1.84 -12.99
C GLY A 71 1.66 -3.20 -12.28
N GLY A 72 2.69 -3.65 -11.56
CA GLY A 72 2.68 -4.90 -10.82
C GLY A 72 1.66 -4.89 -9.66
N THR A 73 1.68 -3.85 -8.83
CA THR A 73 0.73 -3.75 -7.71
C THR A 73 -0.69 -3.48 -8.19
N LEU A 74 -0.86 -2.63 -9.21
CA LEU A 74 -2.18 -2.34 -9.80
C LEU A 74 -2.80 -3.53 -10.53
N SER A 75 -1.98 -4.47 -11.03
CA SER A 75 -2.48 -5.74 -11.57
C SER A 75 -2.95 -6.72 -10.47
N ASN A 76 -2.71 -6.41 -9.19
CA ASN A 76 -3.17 -7.22 -8.06
C ASN A 76 -4.21 -6.46 -7.22
N ALA A 77 -3.76 -5.46 -6.45
CA ALA A 77 -4.58 -4.53 -5.69
C ALA A 77 -3.72 -3.38 -5.16
N GLY A 78 -2.61 -3.74 -4.48
CA GLY A 78 -1.76 -2.82 -3.72
C GLY A 78 -2.41 -2.45 -2.39
N ILE A 79 -2.04 -3.16 -1.32
CA ILE A 79 -2.59 -2.97 0.03
C ILE A 79 -1.50 -2.73 1.06
N SER A 80 -1.87 -1.94 2.06
CA SER A 80 -1.12 -1.63 3.29
C SER A 80 -2.12 -1.01 4.29
N GLY A 81 -1.66 -0.67 5.49
CA GLY A 81 -2.51 -0.14 6.56
C GLY A 81 -3.29 1.15 6.28
N GLN A 82 -3.14 1.84 5.14
CA GLN A 82 -4.01 2.98 4.75
C GLN A 82 -5.26 2.54 3.96
N THR A 83 -5.31 1.27 3.56
CA THR A 83 -6.37 0.71 2.68
C THR A 83 -7.76 0.86 3.27
N PHE A 84 -7.91 0.76 4.58
CA PHE A 84 -9.22 0.96 5.24
C PHE A 84 -9.78 2.37 5.03
N ARG A 85 -8.92 3.36 4.77
CA ARG A 85 -9.29 4.76 4.58
C ARG A 85 -9.45 5.14 3.13
N HIS A 86 -8.50 4.73 2.29
CA HIS A 86 -8.40 5.19 0.90
C HIS A 86 -8.74 4.10 -0.12
N GLY A 87 -9.05 2.89 0.32
CA GLY A 87 -9.07 1.71 -0.53
C GLY A 87 -7.67 1.28 -0.99
N PRO A 88 -7.56 0.16 -1.71
CA PRO A 88 -6.31 -0.31 -2.29
C PRO A 88 -5.78 0.68 -3.35
N GLN A 89 -4.54 0.51 -3.81
CA GLN A 89 -3.95 1.35 -4.85
C GLN A 89 -4.82 1.39 -6.12
N ILE A 90 -5.44 0.26 -6.51
CA ILE A 90 -6.38 0.20 -7.65
C ILE A 90 -7.60 1.12 -7.51
N SER A 91 -8.00 1.48 -6.29
CA SER A 91 -9.10 2.44 -6.06
C SER A 91 -8.66 3.90 -6.17
N ASN A 92 -7.35 4.15 -6.26
CA ASN A 92 -6.72 5.47 -6.31
C ASN A 92 -6.14 5.80 -7.70
N VAL A 93 -6.53 5.04 -8.73
CA VAL A 93 -6.16 5.28 -10.13
C VAL A 93 -7.27 6.04 -10.83
N LEU A 94 -6.91 7.06 -11.60
CA LEU A 94 -7.85 7.90 -12.37
C LEU A 94 -7.95 7.46 -13.84
N GLU A 95 -6.84 6.99 -14.41
CA GLU A 95 -6.69 6.66 -15.82
C GLU A 95 -5.47 5.74 -16.01
N LEU A 96 -5.50 4.89 -17.04
CA LEU A 96 -4.39 4.04 -17.46
C LEU A 96 -4.16 4.17 -18.96
N ASP A 97 -2.90 4.00 -19.39
CA ASP A 97 -2.60 3.59 -20.77
C ASP A 97 -2.19 2.12 -20.75
N VAL A 98 -2.84 1.31 -21.58
CA VAL A 98 -2.67 -0.14 -21.62
C VAL A 98 -2.37 -0.59 -23.04
N ILE A 99 -1.30 -1.36 -23.23
CA ILE A 99 -1.07 -2.10 -24.48
C ILE A 99 -1.80 -3.43 -24.36
N THR A 100 -2.84 -3.62 -25.16
CA THR A 100 -3.68 -4.84 -25.12
C THR A 100 -2.97 -6.04 -25.75
N GLY A 101 -3.56 -7.23 -25.60
CA GLY A 101 -3.08 -8.44 -26.29
C GLY A 101 -3.13 -8.37 -27.82
N TYR A 102 -3.84 -7.39 -28.39
CA TYR A 102 -3.86 -7.12 -29.84
C TYR A 102 -2.73 -6.18 -30.29
N GLY A 103 -1.92 -5.66 -29.36
CA GLY A 103 -0.84 -4.71 -29.64
C GLY A 103 -1.32 -3.25 -29.77
N GLU A 104 -2.57 -2.96 -29.43
CA GLU A 104 -3.15 -1.61 -29.47
C GLU A 104 -2.92 -0.90 -28.14
N THR A 105 -2.47 0.36 -28.19
CA THR A 105 -2.42 1.24 -27.02
C THR A 105 -3.78 1.89 -26.81
N VAL A 106 -4.40 1.62 -25.66
CA VAL A 106 -5.71 2.15 -25.28
C VAL A 106 -5.57 2.93 -23.98
N THR A 107 -5.99 4.20 -24.00
CA THR A 107 -6.22 4.97 -22.78
C THR A 107 -7.60 4.61 -22.22
N CYS A 108 -7.67 4.27 -20.94
CA CYS A 108 -8.91 3.90 -20.28
C CYS A 108 -9.05 4.52 -18.88
N SER A 109 -10.28 4.78 -18.47
CA SER A 109 -10.69 5.38 -17.20
C SER A 109 -12.12 4.94 -16.87
N LYS A 110 -12.69 5.44 -15.78
CA LYS A 110 -14.12 5.21 -15.47
C LYS A 110 -15.08 5.79 -16.53
N SER A 111 -14.64 6.77 -17.34
CA SER A 111 -15.47 7.42 -18.37
C SER A 111 -15.07 7.08 -19.80
N LEU A 112 -13.91 6.43 -20.02
CA LEU A 112 -13.38 6.05 -21.32
C LEU A 112 -12.95 4.59 -21.30
N SER A 113 -13.53 3.74 -22.14
CA SER A 113 -13.25 2.29 -22.14
C SER A 113 -13.30 1.64 -20.73
N PRO A 114 -14.39 1.85 -19.97
CA PRO A 114 -14.47 1.46 -18.55
C PRO A 114 -14.33 -0.05 -18.33
N ASP A 115 -14.75 -0.86 -19.30
CA ASP A 115 -14.62 -2.32 -19.22
C ASP A 115 -13.14 -2.74 -19.16
N LEU A 116 -12.28 -2.15 -20.00
CA LEU A 116 -10.84 -2.39 -19.97
C LEU A 116 -10.21 -1.86 -18.68
N PHE A 117 -10.61 -0.65 -18.24
CA PHE A 117 -10.10 -0.05 -17.01
C PHE A 117 -10.38 -0.94 -15.79
N ASN A 118 -11.62 -1.41 -15.65
CA ASN A 118 -12.02 -2.30 -14.55
C ASN A 118 -11.39 -3.70 -14.67
N ALA A 119 -11.22 -4.22 -15.89
CA ALA A 119 -10.61 -5.53 -16.10
C ALA A 119 -9.11 -5.55 -15.77
N VAL A 120 -8.37 -4.48 -16.10
CA VAL A 120 -6.93 -4.40 -15.90
C VAL A 120 -6.56 -4.21 -14.42
N LEU A 121 -7.34 -3.42 -13.68
CA LEU A 121 -7.14 -3.21 -12.24
C LEU A 121 -7.47 -4.48 -11.45
N GLY A 122 -6.44 -5.11 -10.86
CA GLY A 122 -6.55 -6.45 -10.26
C GLY A 122 -6.64 -7.58 -11.28
N GLY A 123 -6.41 -7.29 -12.56
CA GLY A 123 -6.57 -8.21 -13.69
C GLY A 123 -5.45 -9.21 -13.90
N LEU A 124 -4.46 -9.29 -13.01
CA LEU A 124 -3.33 -10.22 -13.05
C LEU A 124 -2.56 -10.19 -14.39
N GLY A 125 -2.50 -9.02 -15.04
CA GLY A 125 -1.85 -8.82 -16.33
C GLY A 125 -2.51 -9.55 -17.52
N GLN A 126 -3.75 -10.03 -17.38
CA GLN A 126 -4.41 -10.86 -18.41
C GLN A 126 -4.95 -10.07 -19.60
N PHE A 127 -5.22 -8.79 -19.43
CA PHE A 127 -5.92 -7.96 -20.43
C PHE A 127 -5.00 -6.97 -21.17
N GLY A 128 -3.73 -6.88 -20.75
CA GLY A 128 -2.74 -6.01 -21.34
C GLY A 128 -1.66 -5.59 -20.36
N VAL A 129 -0.69 -4.83 -20.87
CA VAL A 129 0.41 -4.27 -20.11
C VAL A 129 0.12 -2.82 -19.79
N ILE A 130 0.04 -2.48 -18.50
CA ILE A 130 -0.05 -1.09 -18.05
C ILE A 130 1.27 -0.40 -18.37
N VAL A 131 1.24 0.62 -19.23
CA VAL A 131 2.43 1.41 -19.60
C VAL A 131 2.46 2.78 -18.93
N ARG A 132 1.30 3.34 -18.56
CA ARG A 132 1.16 4.53 -17.71
C ARG A 132 -0.02 4.37 -16.77
N ALA A 133 0.11 4.87 -15.54
CA ALA A 133 -1.00 5.03 -14.61
C ALA A 133 -1.07 6.46 -14.08
N ARG A 134 -2.28 7.04 -14.08
CA ARG A 134 -2.59 8.30 -13.40
C ARG A 134 -3.04 8.02 -11.98
N ILE A 135 -2.25 8.40 -10.99
CA ILE A 135 -2.47 8.08 -9.57
C ILE A 135 -2.88 9.35 -8.83
N ALA A 136 -3.94 9.28 -8.03
CA ALA A 136 -4.40 10.39 -7.20
C ALA A 136 -3.40 10.70 -6.08
N LEU A 137 -3.16 11.98 -5.84
CA LEU A 137 -2.27 12.49 -4.79
C LEU A 137 -3.04 13.23 -3.69
N GLU A 138 -2.36 13.44 -2.57
CA GLU A 138 -2.76 14.33 -1.48
C GLU A 138 -1.54 15.13 -0.97
N PRO A 139 -1.74 16.21 -0.19
CA PRO A 139 -0.65 16.87 0.52
C PRO A 139 0.14 15.87 1.37
N ALA A 140 1.46 15.87 1.20
CA ALA A 140 2.34 14.97 1.92
C ALA A 140 2.50 15.44 3.38
N PRO A 141 2.20 14.60 4.38
CA PRO A 141 2.52 14.92 5.76
C PRO A 141 4.03 14.94 5.98
N THR A 142 4.52 15.81 6.86
CA THR A 142 5.96 15.92 7.13
C THR A 142 6.45 14.88 8.15
N ARG A 143 5.55 14.37 9.02
CA ARG A 143 5.88 13.48 10.14
C ARG A 143 4.77 12.46 10.40
N ALA A 144 5.16 11.33 10.99
CA ALA A 144 4.25 10.30 11.48
C ALA A 144 4.57 9.93 12.92
N LYS A 145 3.54 9.84 13.77
CA LYS A 145 3.66 9.28 15.12
C LYS A 145 3.30 7.80 15.02
N TRP A 146 4.27 6.94 15.28
CA TRP A 146 4.15 5.49 15.13
C TRP A 146 3.98 4.82 16.49
N ALA A 147 2.94 4.01 16.65
CA ALA A 147 2.58 3.35 17.89
C ALA A 147 2.35 1.85 17.68
N ARG A 148 2.68 1.05 18.70
CA ARG A 148 2.33 -0.37 18.79
C ARG A 148 1.59 -0.65 20.10
N LEU A 149 0.46 -1.34 20.00
CA LEU A 149 -0.41 -1.70 21.13
C LEU A 149 -0.38 -3.22 21.29
N VAL A 150 -0.02 -3.71 22.48
CA VAL A 150 0.25 -5.13 22.72
C VAL A 150 -0.92 -5.80 23.44
N TYR A 151 -1.36 -6.94 22.92
CA TYR A 151 -2.49 -7.73 23.38
C TYR A 151 -2.07 -9.18 23.63
N THR A 152 -2.78 -9.85 24.54
CA THR A 152 -2.63 -11.29 24.84
C THR A 152 -3.91 -12.08 24.57
N ASP A 153 -5.00 -11.37 24.26
CA ASP A 153 -6.31 -11.93 23.93
C ASP A 153 -6.67 -11.52 22.50
N PHE A 154 -6.99 -12.51 21.66
CA PHE A 154 -7.28 -12.26 20.25
C PHE A 154 -8.59 -11.50 20.06
N ALA A 155 -9.62 -11.82 20.86
CA ALA A 155 -10.93 -11.21 20.72
C ALA A 155 -10.88 -9.70 20.97
N THR A 156 -10.13 -9.27 21.99
CA THR A 156 -9.89 -7.85 22.26
C THR A 156 -9.06 -7.20 21.15
N PHE A 157 -8.00 -7.86 20.69
CA PHE A 157 -7.14 -7.37 19.60
C PHE A 157 -7.95 -7.13 18.30
N SER A 158 -8.74 -8.10 17.87
CA SER A 158 -9.51 -7.99 16.63
C SER A 158 -10.65 -6.96 16.76
N ALA A 159 -11.34 -6.94 17.90
CA ALA A 159 -12.40 -5.96 18.16
C ALA A 159 -11.85 -4.52 18.16
N ASP A 160 -10.66 -4.29 18.72
CA ASP A 160 -10.01 -2.98 18.68
C ASP A 160 -9.59 -2.61 17.25
N GLN A 161 -9.03 -3.53 16.45
CA GLN A 161 -8.72 -3.26 15.04
C GLN A 161 -9.98 -2.84 14.27
N GLU A 162 -11.07 -3.62 14.37
CA GLU A 162 -12.35 -3.32 13.72
C GLU A 162 -12.88 -1.95 14.14
N LYS A 163 -12.85 -1.65 15.45
CA LYS A 163 -13.28 -0.36 15.98
C LYS A 163 -12.45 0.81 15.45
N LEU A 164 -11.15 0.62 15.28
CA LEU A 164 -10.24 1.67 14.82
C LEU A 164 -10.38 1.98 13.32
N ILE A 165 -10.79 1.00 12.51
CA ILE A 165 -11.02 1.19 11.08
C ILE A 165 -12.47 1.52 10.71
N ALA A 166 -13.41 1.31 11.62
CA ALA A 166 -14.84 1.53 11.36
C ALA A 166 -15.13 3.00 10.98
N PRO A 167 -15.97 3.25 9.95
CA PRO A 167 -16.51 4.57 9.69
C PRO A 167 -17.33 5.06 10.88
N ARG A 168 -17.22 6.34 11.20
CA ARG A 168 -18.09 7.01 12.18
C ARG A 168 -19.48 7.26 11.58
N PRO A 169 -20.52 7.51 12.40
CA PRO A 169 -21.87 7.78 11.91
C PRO A 169 -21.98 8.97 10.93
N ASP A 170 -21.04 9.91 10.97
CA ASP A 170 -20.94 11.06 10.07
C ASP A 170 -20.19 10.74 8.75
N GLY A 171 -19.80 9.48 8.53
CA GLY A 171 -19.03 9.03 7.38
C GLY A 171 -17.53 9.29 7.47
N SER A 172 -17.06 9.97 8.51
CA SER A 172 -15.62 10.20 8.71
C SER A 172 -14.92 8.94 9.22
N ILE A 173 -13.66 8.77 8.84
CA ILE A 173 -12.84 7.66 9.31
C ILE A 173 -11.99 8.13 10.50
N GLY A 174 -11.67 7.21 11.41
CA GLY A 174 -10.95 7.47 12.66
C GLY A 174 -9.62 8.22 12.52
N LEU A 175 -8.96 8.45 13.65
CA LEU A 175 -7.77 9.32 13.74
C LEU A 175 -6.55 8.76 13.00
N PHE A 176 -6.36 7.43 13.01
CA PHE A 176 -5.15 6.82 12.46
C PHE A 176 -5.10 6.91 10.94
N SER A 177 -3.90 7.17 10.41
CA SER A 177 -3.59 7.23 8.98
C SER A 177 -3.19 5.86 8.43
N TYR A 178 -2.66 4.99 9.29
CA TYR A 178 -2.25 3.62 8.99
C TYR A 178 -2.65 2.71 10.16
N LEU A 179 -3.10 1.49 9.86
CA LEU A 179 -3.36 0.44 10.84
C LEU A 179 -3.09 -0.95 10.27
N GLU A 180 -2.28 -1.73 10.97
CA GLU A 180 -2.01 -3.15 10.73
C GLU A 180 -1.99 -3.95 12.02
N GLY A 181 -1.71 -5.25 11.91
CA GLY A 181 -1.51 -6.10 13.07
C GLY A 181 -0.55 -7.25 12.80
N SER A 182 0.14 -7.69 13.84
CA SER A 182 1.03 -8.85 13.82
C SER A 182 0.73 -9.80 14.97
N ALA A 183 1.04 -11.08 14.77
CA ALA A 183 0.89 -12.13 15.76
C ALA A 183 2.24 -12.80 16.01
N PHE A 184 2.55 -13.02 17.28
CA PHE A 184 3.78 -13.64 17.75
C PHE A 184 3.42 -14.85 18.60
N VAL A 185 3.93 -16.02 18.20
CA VAL A 185 3.82 -17.23 19.03
C VAL A 185 4.67 -17.09 20.29
N ILE A 186 4.23 -17.66 21.41
CA ILE A 186 4.95 -17.53 22.69
C ILE A 186 6.36 -18.13 22.63
N HIS A 187 6.53 -19.21 21.86
CA HIS A 187 7.81 -19.86 21.66
C HIS A 187 8.74 -18.98 20.81
N GLY A 188 9.80 -18.46 21.43
CA GLY A 188 10.71 -17.52 20.78
C GLY A 188 10.21 -16.07 20.74
N LEU A 189 9.17 -15.73 21.50
CA LEU A 189 8.56 -14.39 21.54
C LEU A 189 9.59 -13.27 21.72
N ALA A 190 10.53 -13.43 22.67
CA ALA A 190 11.54 -12.41 22.93
C ALA A 190 12.41 -12.12 21.69
N ALA A 191 12.83 -13.17 20.98
CA ALA A 191 13.63 -13.02 19.76
C ALA A 191 12.79 -12.42 18.62
N ALA A 192 11.55 -12.87 18.47
CA ALA A 192 10.65 -12.35 17.43
C ALA A 192 10.35 -10.85 17.61
N LEU A 193 10.11 -10.41 18.85
CA LEU A 193 9.90 -8.98 19.15
C LEU A 193 11.15 -8.15 18.87
N LYS A 194 12.35 -8.63 19.24
CA LYS A 194 13.62 -7.95 18.91
C LYS A 194 13.90 -7.88 17.41
N ASN A 195 13.47 -8.89 16.66
CA ASN A 195 13.61 -8.94 15.21
C ASN A 195 12.54 -8.12 14.47
N SER A 196 11.49 -7.65 15.17
CA SER A 196 10.42 -6.83 14.59
C SER A 196 10.79 -5.34 14.45
N GLY A 197 12.08 -5.04 14.38
CA GLY A 197 12.65 -3.70 14.31
C GLY A 197 13.11 -3.14 15.66
N THR A 198 13.46 -1.85 15.70
CA THR A 198 13.96 -1.16 16.89
C THR A 198 12.86 -0.63 17.82
N PHE A 199 11.61 -1.03 17.59
CA PHE A 199 10.45 -0.47 18.29
C PHE A 199 10.40 -0.85 19.77
N PHE A 200 10.66 -2.12 20.09
CA PHE A 200 10.63 -2.61 21.47
C PHE A 200 12.04 -2.59 22.08
N SER A 201 12.20 -1.87 23.18
CA SER A 201 13.42 -1.94 23.98
C SER A 201 13.55 -3.30 24.68
N ASP A 202 14.74 -3.62 25.18
CA ASP A 202 14.93 -4.85 25.99
C ASP A 202 14.01 -4.88 27.21
N ALA A 203 13.72 -3.72 27.81
CA ALA A 203 12.78 -3.59 28.93
C ALA A 203 11.34 -3.87 28.51
N ASP A 204 10.91 -3.38 27.34
CA ASP A 204 9.58 -3.68 26.79
C ASP A 204 9.43 -5.17 26.51
N VAL A 205 10.43 -5.78 25.87
CA VAL A 205 10.42 -7.21 25.57
C VAL A 205 10.32 -8.04 26.85
N ALA A 206 11.11 -7.73 27.88
CA ALA A 206 11.05 -8.41 29.16
C ALA A 206 9.67 -8.27 29.84
N SER A 207 9.10 -7.06 29.79
CA SER A 207 7.76 -6.77 30.34
C SER A 207 6.67 -7.55 29.60
N ILE A 208 6.70 -7.57 28.26
CA ILE A 208 5.73 -8.28 27.42
C ILE A 208 5.79 -9.78 27.68
N VAL A 209 6.99 -10.37 27.68
CA VAL A 209 7.18 -11.81 27.95
C VAL A 209 6.66 -12.18 29.35
N THR A 210 6.99 -11.37 30.36
CA THR A 210 6.53 -11.60 31.74
C THR A 210 5.00 -11.55 31.84
N ARG A 211 4.37 -10.55 31.23
CA ARG A 211 2.91 -10.39 31.23
C ARG A 211 2.20 -11.47 30.44
N ALA A 212 2.76 -11.91 29.31
CA ALA A 212 2.23 -13.00 28.51
C ALA A 212 2.26 -14.32 29.31
N ALA A 213 3.37 -14.62 29.97
CA ALA A 213 3.51 -15.79 30.84
C ALA A 213 2.51 -15.76 32.02
N ALA A 214 2.38 -14.61 32.70
CA ALA A 214 1.44 -14.44 33.82
C ALA A 214 -0.04 -14.64 33.41
N ARG A 215 -0.36 -14.47 32.12
CA ARG A 215 -1.70 -14.67 31.56
C ARG A 215 -1.88 -16.04 30.90
N ASN A 216 -0.87 -16.93 30.97
CA ASN A 216 -0.85 -18.20 30.24
C ASN A 216 -1.14 -18.03 28.74
N ALA A 217 -0.68 -16.92 28.15
CA ALA A 217 -0.95 -16.60 26.75
C ALA A 217 -0.16 -17.53 25.82
N THR A 218 -0.83 -18.07 24.80
CA THR A 218 -0.19 -18.87 23.74
C THR A 218 0.37 -18.01 22.62
N ASN A 219 -0.16 -16.80 22.45
CA ASN A 219 0.23 -15.83 21.45
C ASN A 219 0.19 -14.42 22.03
N VAL A 220 0.96 -13.53 21.43
CA VAL A 220 0.92 -12.08 21.63
C VAL A 220 0.53 -11.43 20.32
N TYR A 221 -0.42 -10.50 20.36
CA TYR A 221 -0.86 -9.76 19.18
C TYR A 221 -0.46 -8.30 19.34
N VAL A 222 -0.14 -7.64 18.23
CA VAL A 222 0.29 -6.25 18.25
C VAL A 222 -0.45 -5.50 17.16
N ILE A 223 -1.24 -4.49 17.54
CA ILE A 223 -1.72 -3.49 16.58
C ILE A 223 -0.58 -2.52 16.31
N GLU A 224 -0.34 -2.23 15.06
CA GLU A 224 0.58 -1.19 14.61
C GLU A 224 -0.21 -0.07 13.96
N ALA A 225 0.01 1.18 14.36
CA ALA A 225 -0.74 2.31 13.82
C ALA A 225 0.11 3.57 13.71
N THR A 226 -0.23 4.43 12.73
CA THR A 226 0.37 5.77 12.62
C THR A 226 -0.67 6.88 12.64
N LEU A 227 -0.27 8.04 13.16
CA LEU A 227 -0.95 9.31 13.02
C LEU A 227 -0.04 10.29 12.30
N ASN A 228 -0.45 10.75 11.12
CA ASN A 228 0.29 11.75 10.36
C ASN A 228 0.04 13.16 10.92
N TYR A 229 1.08 14.00 10.92
CA TYR A 229 1.05 15.39 11.38
C TYR A 229 2.13 16.23 10.68
N ASP A 230 1.98 17.56 10.76
CA ASP A 230 2.90 18.54 10.18
C ASP A 230 3.95 19.06 11.19
#